data_AF-A0A1Y1Q704-F1
#
_entry.id   AF-A0A1Y1Q704-F1
#
_cell.length_a   1.000
_cell.length_b   1.000
_cell.length_c   1.000
_cell.angle_alpha   90.00
_cell.angle_beta   90.00
_cell.angle_gamma   90.00
#
_symmetry.space_group_name_H-M   'P 1'
#
loop_
_entity.id
_entity.type
_entity.pdbx_description
1 polymer ?
#
loop_
_entity_poly.entity_id
_entity_poly.type
_entity_poly.pdbx_seq_one_letter_code
_entity_poly.pdbx_strand_id
1 'polypeptide(L)'
;MATLWINTLVSVIGVLLGAFLAMGSVMSIANMQVAWAGALLIAAFGVPLAFAISGIGAWWAYAAGTTHLITYLIAFPWVYLAIFIAAMLLSFKF
;
A
#
# COMPACT_ATOMS: atom_id res chain seq x y z
N MET A 1 -3.03 -20.01 -11.13
CA MET A 1 -1.72 -19.57 -11.67
C MET A 1 -1.78 -18.18 -12.30
N ALA A 2 -2.64 -17.92 -13.29
CA ALA A 2 -2.74 -16.60 -13.96
C ALA A 2 -2.92 -15.43 -12.98
N THR A 3 -3.77 -15.60 -11.96
CA THR A 3 -4.00 -14.60 -10.90
C THR A 3 -2.72 -14.17 -10.17
N LEU A 4 -1.78 -15.09 -9.91
CA LEU A 4 -0.52 -14.77 -9.21
C LEU A 4 0.41 -13.94 -10.09
N TRP A 5 0.49 -14.27 -11.38
CA TRP A 5 1.27 -13.48 -12.33
C TRP A 5 0.69 -12.10 -12.54
N ILE A 6 -0.64 -11.98 -12.65
CA ILE A 6 -1.32 -10.69 -12.69
C ILE A 6 -1.03 -9.89 -11.41
N ASN A 7 -1.17 -10.51 -10.24
CA ASN A 7 -0.85 -9.85 -8.97
C ASN A 7 0.61 -9.39 -8.92
N THR A 8 1.54 -10.18 -9.46
CA THR A 8 2.97 -9.81 -9.51
C THR A 8 3.17 -8.54 -10.34
N LEU A 9 2.58 -8.49 -11.55
CA LEU A 9 2.67 -7.31 -12.41
C LEU A 9 2.06 -6.08 -11.73
N VAL A 10 0.87 -6.24 -11.14
CA VAL A 10 0.17 -5.20 -10.38
C VAL A 10 1.01 -4.73 -9.19
N SER A 11 1.63 -5.64 -8.44
CA SER A 11 2.50 -5.33 -7.31
C SER A 11 3.76 -4.58 -7.74
N VAL A 12 4.40 -4.98 -8.84
CA VAL A 12 5.58 -4.26 -9.35
C VAL A 12 5.22 -2.83 -9.74
N ILE A 13 4.13 -2.65 -10.49
CA ILE A 13 3.63 -1.32 -10.86
C ILE A 13 3.21 -0.54 -9.60
N GLY A 14 2.52 -1.19 -8.67
CA GLY A 14 2.05 -0.61 -7.41
C GLY A 14 3.18 -0.17 -6.48
N VAL A 15 4.30 -0.90 -6.44
CA VAL A 15 5.52 -0.47 -5.71
C VAL A 15 6.08 0.80 -6.34
N LEU A 16 6.21 0.86 -7.66
CA LEU A 16 6.75 2.02 -8.36
C LEU A 16 5.85 3.26 -8.16
N LEU A 17 4.55 3.12 -8.46
CA LEU A 17 3.58 4.19 -8.29
C LEU A 17 3.41 4.57 -6.80
N GLY A 18 3.44 3.60 -5.90
CA GLY A 18 3.39 3.81 -4.46
C GLY A 18 4.59 4.59 -3.95
N ALA A 19 5.79 4.33 -4.48
CA ALA A 19 6.99 5.11 -4.14
C ALA A 19 6.88 6.57 -4.64
N PHE A 20 6.38 6.79 -5.86
CA PHE A 20 6.08 8.14 -6.36
C PHE A 20 5.05 8.86 -5.49
N LEU A 21 3.97 8.16 -5.11
CA LEU A 21 2.94 8.67 -4.21
C LEU A 21 3.53 9.02 -2.84
N ALA A 22 4.39 8.17 -2.27
CA ALA A 22 5.03 8.43 -0.98
C ALA A 22 5.90 9.70 -1.04
N MET A 23 6.71 9.85 -2.09
CA MET A 23 7.52 11.06 -2.30
C MET A 23 6.66 12.31 -2.47
N GLY A 24 5.62 12.25 -3.29
CA GLY A 24 4.68 13.38 -3.49
C GLY A 24 3.89 13.74 -2.23
N SER A 25 3.60 12.75 -1.39
CA SER A 25 2.86 12.95 -0.13
C SER A 25 3.67 13.74 0.89
N VAL A 26 5.00 13.78 0.80
CA VAL A 26 5.84 14.54 1.75
C VAL A 26 5.46 16.01 1.78
N MET A 27 5.32 16.66 0.62
CA MET A 27 4.94 18.08 0.56
C MET A 27 3.51 18.32 1.07
N SER A 28 2.61 17.37 0.80
CA SER A 28 1.23 17.41 1.25
C SER A 28 1.14 17.31 2.78
N ILE A 29 1.87 16.37 3.37
CA ILE A 29 1.90 16.10 4.81
C ILE A 29 2.65 17.19 5.59
N ALA A 30 3.69 17.79 5.00
CA ALA A 30 4.42 18.90 5.62
C ALA A 30 3.53 20.12 5.91
N ASN A 31 2.45 20.29 5.15
CA ASN A 31 1.48 21.37 5.36
C ASN A 31 0.33 21.00 6.31
N MET A 32 0.26 19.76 6.81
CA MET A 32 -0.80 19.33 7.72
C MET A 32 -0.49 19.76 9.16
N GLN A 33 -1.41 20.49 9.79
CA GLN A 33 -1.29 20.93 11.20
C GLN A 33 -1.90 19.92 12.19
N VAL A 34 -1.58 18.63 12.04
CA VAL A 34 -2.06 17.56 12.94
C VAL A 34 -0.90 16.90 13.69
N ALA A 35 -1.13 16.53 14.95
CA ALA A 35 -0.12 15.92 15.81
C ALA A 35 0.46 14.60 15.27
N TRP A 36 -0.28 13.92 14.37
CA TRP A 36 0.13 12.65 13.76
C TRP A 36 0.68 12.78 12.33
N ALA A 37 1.08 13.98 11.89
CA ALA A 37 1.67 14.17 10.56
C ALA A 37 2.91 13.29 10.33
N GLY A 38 3.76 13.11 11.35
CA GLY A 38 4.89 12.18 11.29
C GLY A 38 4.48 10.72 11.06
N ALA A 39 3.35 10.28 11.63
CA ALA A 39 2.82 8.94 11.38
C ALA A 39 2.30 8.80 9.94
N LEU A 40 1.74 9.85 9.36
CA LEU A 40 1.33 9.86 7.95
C LEU A 40 2.53 9.76 7.00
N LEU A 41 3.67 10.39 7.33
CA LEU A 41 4.90 10.22 6.54
C LEU A 41 5.36 8.77 6.51
N ILE A 42 5.35 8.09 7.66
CA ILE A 42 5.70 6.66 7.75
C ILE A 42 4.66 5.82 7.00
N ALA A 43 3.37 6.12 7.15
CA ALA A 43 2.30 5.41 6.47
C ALA A 43 2.37 5.55 4.93
N ALA A 44 2.88 6.68 4.42
CA ALA A 44 3.09 6.87 2.99
C ALA A 44 4.07 5.82 2.43
N PHE A 45 5.15 5.51 3.15
CA PHE A 45 6.08 4.41 2.79
C PHE A 45 5.45 3.02 2.97
N GLY A 46 4.41 2.90 3.77
CA GLY A 46 3.63 1.67 3.89
C GLY A 46 2.91 1.29 2.60
N VAL A 47 2.58 2.25 1.73
CA VAL A 47 1.92 1.98 0.43
C VAL A 47 2.79 1.10 -0.48
N PRO A 48 4.02 1.48 -0.87
CA PRO A 48 4.86 0.61 -1.69
C PRO A 48 5.21 -0.71 -0.99
N LEU A 49 5.39 -0.70 0.34
CA LEU A 49 5.63 -1.93 1.10
C LEU A 49 4.44 -2.89 1.03
N ALA A 50 3.20 -2.40 1.11
CA ALA A 50 2.02 -3.24 1.03
C ALA A 50 1.91 -3.95 -0.32
N PHE A 51 2.26 -3.26 -1.42
CA PHE A 51 2.31 -3.88 -2.75
C PHE A 51 3.42 -4.93 -2.85
N ALA A 52 4.60 -4.68 -2.28
CA ALA A 52 5.69 -5.65 -2.26
C ALA A 52 5.32 -6.91 -1.46
N ILE A 53 4.73 -6.73 -0.26
CA ILE A 53 4.25 -7.82 0.60
C ILE A 53 3.16 -8.62 -0.11
N SER A 54 2.23 -7.97 -0.81
CA SER A 54 1.22 -8.65 -1.61
C SER A 54 1.83 -9.54 -2.68
N GLY A 55 2.80 -9.01 -3.44
CA GLY A 55 3.44 -9.73 -4.54
C GLY A 55 4.20 -10.96 -4.05
N ILE A 56 5.10 -10.78 -3.09
CA ILE A 56 5.91 -11.87 -2.52
C ILE A 56 5.04 -12.84 -1.71
N GLY A 57 4.15 -12.30 -0.87
CA GLY A 57 3.29 -13.07 0.01
C GLY A 57 2.33 -13.97 -0.75
N ALA A 58 1.78 -13.52 -1.89
CA ALA A 58 0.86 -14.33 -2.68
C ALA A 58 1.53 -15.59 -3.25
N TRP A 59 2.79 -15.47 -3.70
CA TRP A 59 3.58 -16.63 -4.13
C TRP A 59 3.91 -17.56 -2.97
N TRP A 60 4.25 -16.98 -1.81
CA TRP A 60 4.53 -17.78 -0.62
C TRP A 60 3.30 -18.55 -0.13
N ALA A 61 2.13 -17.91 -0.07
CA ALA A 61 0.86 -18.56 0.28
C ALA A 61 0.49 -19.67 -0.70
N TYR A 62 0.75 -19.46 -2.01
CA TYR A 62 0.58 -20.51 -3.00
C TYR A 62 1.51 -21.71 -2.75
N ALA A 63 2.80 -21.46 -2.49
CA ALA A 63 3.77 -22.53 -2.20
C ALA A 63 3.46 -23.29 -0.91
N ALA A 64 2.88 -22.62 0.09
CA ALA A 64 2.46 -23.22 1.35
C ALA A 64 1.08 -23.93 1.29
N GLY A 65 0.39 -23.91 0.15
CA GLY A 65 -0.94 -24.51 -0.01
C GLY A 65 -2.08 -23.73 0.67
N THR A 66 -1.83 -22.52 1.19
CA THR A 66 -2.81 -21.67 1.89
C THR A 66 -3.52 -20.73 0.92
N THR A 67 -4.14 -21.29 -0.11
CA THR A 67 -4.72 -20.53 -1.24
C THR A 67 -5.80 -19.52 -0.83
N HIS A 68 -6.51 -19.74 0.28
CA HIS A 68 -7.47 -18.79 0.82
C HIS A 68 -6.83 -17.44 1.21
N LEU A 69 -5.54 -17.41 1.57
CA LEU A 69 -4.82 -16.17 1.92
C LEU A 69 -4.49 -15.31 0.70
N ILE A 70 -4.44 -15.89 -0.50
CA ILE A 70 -4.07 -15.17 -1.73
C ILE A 70 -5.03 -14.01 -1.98
N THR A 71 -6.33 -14.22 -1.81
CA THR A 71 -7.34 -13.15 -2.00
C THR A 71 -7.12 -11.99 -1.03
N TYR A 72 -6.81 -12.27 0.23
CA TYR A 72 -6.55 -11.24 1.23
C TYR A 72 -5.25 -10.47 0.92
N LEU A 73 -4.22 -11.17 0.48
CA LEU A 73 -2.95 -10.56 0.08
C LEU A 73 -3.11 -9.66 -1.16
N ILE A 74 -3.93 -10.05 -2.12
CA ILE A 74 -4.26 -9.21 -3.30
C ILE A 74 -5.01 -7.95 -2.86
N ALA A 75 -5.97 -8.07 -1.94
CA ALA A 75 -6.78 -6.94 -1.48
C ALA A 75 -6.01 -5.98 -0.56
N PHE A 76 -5.07 -6.49 0.24
CA PHE A 76 -4.33 -5.76 1.26
C PHE A 76 -3.77 -4.39 0.82
N PRO A 77 -2.98 -4.28 -0.28
CA PRO A 77 -2.42 -2.99 -0.68
C PRO A 77 -3.48 -1.95 -1.03
N TRP A 78 -4.61 -2.36 -1.59
CA TRP A 78 -5.70 -1.47 -1.96
C TRP A 78 -6.46 -0.97 -0.73
N VAL A 79 -6.71 -1.86 0.23
CA VAL A 79 -7.33 -1.49 1.51
C VAL A 79 -6.41 -0.55 2.29
N TYR A 80 -5.11 -0.86 2.34
CA TYR A 80 -4.12 0.01 2.96
C TYR A 80 -4.09 1.40 2.31
N LEU A 81 -4.03 1.46 0.97
CA LEU A 81 -4.04 2.71 0.21
C LEU A 81 -5.31 3.53 0.47
N ALA A 82 -6.48 2.90 0.47
CA ALA A 82 -7.75 3.57 0.74
C ALA A 82 -7.79 4.18 2.15
N ILE A 83 -7.33 3.43 3.17
CA ILE A 83 -7.24 3.92 4.55
C ILE A 83 -6.23 5.08 4.65
N PHE A 84 -5.08 4.96 4.00
CA PHE A 84 -4.07 6.01 3.98
C PHE A 84 -4.61 7.31 3.36
N ILE A 85 -5.27 7.21 2.20
CA ILE A 85 -5.90 8.36 1.55
C ILE A 85 -6.98 8.98 2.46
N ALA A 86 -7.84 8.16 3.08
CA ALA A 86 -8.85 8.66 4.01
C ALA A 86 -8.22 9.39 5.21
N ALA A 87 -7.14 8.84 5.78
CA ALA A 87 -6.41 9.48 6.88
C ALA A 87 -5.81 10.83 6.44
N MET A 88 -5.22 10.91 5.25
CA MET A 88 -4.74 12.17 4.69
C MET A 88 -5.86 13.20 4.50
N LEU A 89 -7.01 12.79 3.95
CA LEU A 89 -8.14 13.68 3.74
C LEU A 89 -8.74 14.20 5.07
N LEU A 90 -8.77 13.36 6.11
CA LEU A 90 -9.19 13.78 7.45
C LEU A 90 -8.23 14.79 8.08
N SER A 91 -6.94 14.67 7.76
CA SER A 91 -5.91 15.61 8.19
C SER A 91 -5.87 16.90 7.36
N PHE A 92 -6.58 16.95 6.24
CA PHE A 92 -6.77 18.14 5.40
C PHE A 92 -7.91 19.06 5.86
N LYS A 93 -8.47 18.87 7.06
CA LYS A 93 -9.55 19.72 7.57
C LYS A 93 -9.03 20.98 8.29
N PHE A 94 -9.19 22.09 7.57
CA PHE A 94 -9.13 23.52 7.93
C PHE A 94 -7.76 24.11 8.29
#